data_AF-A0A1M4Z0W4-F1
#
_entry.id   AF-A0A1M4Z0W4-F1
#
_cell.length_a   1.000
_cell.length_b   1.000
_cell.length_c   1.000
_cell.angle_alpha   90.00
_cell.angle_beta   90.00
_cell.angle_gamma   90.00
#
_symmetry.space_group_name_H-M   'P 1'
#
loop_
_entity.id
_entity.type
_entity.pdbx_description
1 polymer ?
#
loop_
_entity_poly.entity_id
_entity_poly.type
_entity_poly.pdbx_seq_one_letter_code
_entity_poly.pdbx_strand_id
1 'polypeptide(L)'
;MSYNDVESPSSLSKQELAKKEPAKQDHATKVSARLPLKWGGFFAAQAFISVAAGAFGAHALTSILDLKALGWWHTASQYLMYHALAGLVVVALSAYLSSAKSILLLLCIGNILFAGSLYVMALTGYTLLGAVTPLGGLCYLIAWGLLVLNFWRSSHQKS
;
A
#
# COMPACT_ATOMS: atom_id res chain seq x y z
N MET A 1 14.03 -70.86 42.62
CA MET A 1 13.19 -70.54 41.45
C MET A 1 12.94 -69.04 41.49
N SER A 2 13.74 -68.27 40.75
CA SER A 2 13.72 -66.80 40.77
C SER A 2 12.61 -66.30 39.87
N TYR A 3 11.64 -65.57 40.42
CA TYR A 3 10.56 -64.97 39.64
C TYR A 3 11.11 -63.69 38.99
N ASN A 4 11.32 -63.76 37.68
CA ASN A 4 11.82 -62.65 36.87
C ASN A 4 10.83 -61.49 36.88
N ASP A 5 11.40 -60.30 36.92
CA ASP A 5 10.77 -58.99 36.82
C ASP A 5 9.83 -58.91 35.61
N VAL A 6 8.53 -58.77 35.89
CA VAL A 6 7.56 -58.33 34.89
C VAL A 6 7.52 -56.80 34.97
N GLU A 7 8.25 -56.14 34.09
CA GLU A 7 8.10 -54.70 33.87
C GLU A 7 6.62 -54.40 33.55
N SER A 8 5.97 -53.66 34.45
CA SER A 8 4.62 -53.14 34.25
C SER A 8 4.59 -52.19 33.04
N PRO A 9 3.70 -52.40 32.05
CA PRO A 9 3.59 -51.58 30.85
C PRO A 9 2.90 -50.23 31.11
N SER A 10 3.26 -49.55 32.20
CA SER A 10 2.64 -48.28 32.64
C SER A 10 3.55 -47.06 32.49
N SER A 11 4.80 -47.23 32.06
CA SER A 11 5.77 -46.14 31.87
C SER A 11 5.88 -45.66 30.42
N LEU A 12 5.57 -46.50 29.43
CA LEU A 12 5.74 -46.18 28.00
C LEU A 12 4.62 -45.26 27.44
N SER A 13 3.40 -45.30 27.99
CA SER A 13 2.28 -44.52 27.45
C SER A 13 2.36 -43.03 27.77
N LYS A 14 2.95 -42.65 28.92
CA LYS A 14 3.05 -41.24 29.34
C LYS A 14 4.11 -40.47 28.54
N GLN A 15 5.18 -41.13 28.10
CA GLN A 15 6.21 -40.49 27.28
C GLN A 15 5.77 -40.31 25.81
N GLU A 16 4.94 -41.18 25.27
CA GLU A 16 4.36 -40.98 23.93
C GLU A 16 3.24 -39.93 23.93
N LEU A 17 2.43 -39.85 24.99
CA LEU A 17 1.37 -38.84 25.12
C LEU A 17 1.92 -37.41 25.30
N ALA A 18 3.07 -37.25 25.97
CA ALA A 18 3.73 -35.95 26.11
C ALA A 18 4.39 -35.45 24.79
N LYS A 19 4.57 -36.33 23.80
CA LYS A 19 5.20 -35.98 22.51
C LYS A 19 4.20 -35.60 21.42
N LYS A 20 2.91 -35.53 21.74
CA LYS A 20 1.83 -35.30 20.77
C LYS A 20 0.87 -34.17 21.15
N GLU A 21 1.33 -33.17 21.89
CA GLU A 21 0.69 -31.85 21.82
C GLU A 21 1.36 -31.04 20.71
N PRO A 22 0.72 -30.88 19.52
CA PRO A 22 1.18 -29.89 18.57
C PRO A 22 1.09 -28.52 19.23
N ALA A 23 2.19 -27.78 19.15
CA ALA A 23 2.35 -26.42 19.66
C ALA A 23 1.05 -25.61 19.49
N LYS A 24 0.37 -25.31 20.60
CA LYS A 24 -0.74 -24.37 20.64
C LYS A 24 -0.18 -22.95 20.58
N GLN A 25 0.44 -22.64 19.46
CA GLN A 25 1.14 -21.39 19.21
C GLN A 25 1.20 -21.12 17.70
N ASP A 26 0.07 -21.19 17.00
CA ASP A 26 0.06 -20.95 15.54
C ASP A 26 -1.15 -20.12 15.04
N HIS A 27 -1.77 -19.32 15.91
CA HIS A 27 -2.80 -18.34 15.47
C HIS A 27 -2.46 -16.87 15.74
N ALA A 28 -1.44 -16.57 16.55
CA ALA A 28 -1.09 -15.18 16.91
C ALA A 28 0.28 -14.70 16.38
N THR A 29 1.06 -15.55 15.70
CA THR A 29 2.50 -15.29 15.49
C THR A 29 2.99 -15.47 14.04
N LYS A 30 2.16 -15.10 13.04
CA LYS A 30 2.62 -14.89 11.65
C LYS A 30 2.00 -13.64 10.99
N VAL A 31 1.81 -12.56 11.74
CA VAL A 31 1.77 -11.20 11.15
C VAL A 31 3.19 -10.65 11.07
N SER A 32 4.11 -11.40 10.46
CA SER A 32 5.45 -10.92 10.13
C SER A 32 5.67 -10.92 8.62
N ALA A 33 4.62 -10.68 7.85
CA ALA A 33 4.82 -10.00 6.58
C ALA A 33 5.45 -8.64 6.94
N ARG A 34 6.76 -8.51 6.74
CA ARG A 34 7.45 -7.22 6.94
C ARG A 34 6.74 -6.22 6.03
N LEU A 35 5.89 -5.39 6.62
CA LEU A 35 5.27 -4.26 5.94
C LEU A 35 6.37 -3.54 5.16
N PRO A 36 6.15 -3.19 3.89
CA PRO A 36 7.15 -2.46 3.12
C PRO A 36 7.24 -1.02 3.64
N LEU A 37 7.77 -0.83 4.85
CA LEU A 37 7.75 0.42 5.61
C LEU A 37 8.41 1.57 4.85
N LYS A 38 9.39 1.28 3.99
CA LYS A 38 10.00 2.27 3.08
C LYS A 38 8.97 2.86 2.11
N TRP A 39 8.09 2.03 1.55
CA TRP A 39 6.97 2.48 0.72
C TRP A 39 5.95 3.27 1.55
N GLY A 40 5.67 2.82 2.78
CA GLY A 40 4.81 3.56 3.71
C GLY A 40 5.31 4.98 3.97
N GLY A 41 6.60 5.12 4.32
CA GLY A 41 7.22 6.43 4.53
C GLY A 41 7.21 7.31 3.27
N PHE A 42 7.44 6.71 2.10
CA PHE A 42 7.39 7.43 0.82
C PHE A 42 6.00 8.02 0.54
N PHE A 43 4.93 7.21 0.66
CA PHE A 43 3.57 7.69 0.43
C PHE A 43 3.10 8.66 1.54
N ALA A 44 3.56 8.50 2.78
CA ALA A 44 3.32 9.48 3.83
C ALA A 44 3.96 10.84 3.51
N ALA A 45 5.18 10.85 2.97
CA ALA A 45 5.83 12.08 2.52
C ALA A 45 5.07 12.75 1.36
N GLN A 46 4.52 11.96 0.43
CA GLN A 46 3.68 12.49 -0.65
C GLN A 46 2.38 13.10 -0.12
N ALA A 47 1.72 12.46 0.84
CA ALA A 47 0.54 13.02 1.50
C ALA A 47 0.88 14.33 2.22
N PHE A 48 2.01 14.38 2.94
CA PHE A 48 2.51 15.61 3.57
C PHE A 48 2.72 16.74 2.55
N ILE A 49 3.41 16.45 1.43
CA ILE A 49 3.63 17.42 0.35
C ILE A 49 2.30 17.93 -0.20
N SER A 50 1.33 17.04 -0.40
CA SER A 50 0.00 17.42 -0.88
C SER A 50 -0.71 18.39 0.07
N VAL A 51 -0.69 18.15 1.38
CA VAL A 51 -1.27 19.09 2.37
C VAL A 51 -0.56 20.43 2.31
N ALA A 52 0.77 20.43 2.33
CA ALA A 52 1.58 21.65 2.29
C ALA A 52 1.32 22.45 1.00
N ALA A 53 1.32 21.79 -0.15
CA ALA A 53 1.03 22.40 -1.43
C ALA A 53 -0.42 22.91 -1.52
N GLY A 54 -1.40 22.17 -0.99
CA GLY A 54 -2.79 22.62 -0.94
C GLY A 54 -2.96 23.90 -0.11
N ALA A 55 -2.34 23.94 1.08
CA ALA A 55 -2.35 25.13 1.94
C ALA A 55 -1.64 26.32 1.27
N PHE A 56 -0.47 26.08 0.68
CA PHE A 56 0.29 27.10 -0.06
C PHE A 56 -0.51 27.64 -1.25
N GLY A 57 -1.19 26.77 -1.99
CA GLY A 57 -2.07 27.14 -3.10
C GLY A 57 -3.18 28.11 -2.67
N ALA A 58 -3.87 27.78 -1.59
CA ALA A 58 -5.00 28.56 -1.11
C ALA A 58 -4.63 29.92 -0.49
N HIS A 59 -3.45 30.03 0.13
CA HIS A 59 -3.06 31.25 0.87
C HIS A 59 -2.06 32.13 0.13
N ALA A 60 -1.14 31.54 -0.64
CA ALA A 60 -0.02 32.27 -1.23
C ALA A 60 -0.11 32.41 -2.76
N LEU A 61 -0.73 31.46 -3.46
CA LEU A 61 -0.72 31.45 -4.94
C LEU A 61 -1.95 32.11 -5.58
N THR A 62 -3.02 32.38 -4.84
CA THR A 62 -4.27 32.95 -5.38
C THR A 62 -4.11 34.34 -5.99
N SER A 63 -3.15 35.14 -5.53
CA SER A 63 -2.82 36.46 -6.08
C SER A 63 -1.69 36.44 -7.12
N ILE A 64 -1.03 35.29 -7.30
CA ILE A 64 0.14 35.12 -8.16
C ILE A 64 -0.23 34.40 -9.46
N LEU A 65 -1.05 33.34 -9.35
CA LEU A 65 -1.45 32.50 -10.47
C LEU A 65 -2.81 32.90 -11.01
N ASP A 66 -2.98 32.82 -12.33
CA ASP A 66 -4.30 32.92 -12.93
C ASP A 66 -5.21 31.73 -12.54
N LEU A 67 -6.51 31.85 -12.83
CA LEU A 67 -7.49 30.82 -12.47
C LEU A 67 -7.17 29.43 -13.07
N LYS A 68 -6.55 29.39 -14.25
CA LYS A 68 -6.24 28.14 -14.94
C LYS A 68 -5.05 27.42 -14.28
N ALA A 69 -3.97 28.15 -14.02
CA ALA A 69 -2.79 27.67 -13.33
C ALA A 69 -3.11 27.26 -11.89
N LEU A 70 -3.94 28.04 -11.19
CA LEU A 70 -4.43 27.69 -9.86
C LEU A 70 -5.28 26.40 -9.89
N GLY A 71 -6.11 26.23 -10.93
CA GLY A 71 -6.86 25.00 -11.16
C GLY A 71 -5.96 23.77 -11.36
N TRP A 72 -4.85 23.90 -12.09
CA TRP A 72 -3.85 22.82 -12.20
C TRP A 72 -3.19 22.51 -10.86
N TRP A 73 -2.80 23.54 -10.10
CA TRP A 73 -2.18 23.39 -8.78
C TRP A 73 -3.07 22.64 -7.78
N HIS A 74 -4.36 23.02 -7.71
CA HIS A 74 -5.33 22.34 -6.86
C HIS A 74 -5.57 20.90 -7.30
N THR A 75 -5.71 20.66 -8.61
CA THR A 75 -5.88 19.31 -9.16
C THR A 75 -4.68 18.42 -8.83
N ALA A 76 -3.46 18.93 -9.01
CA ALA A 76 -2.23 18.23 -8.66
C ALA A 76 -2.21 17.81 -7.20
N SER A 77 -2.53 18.75 -6.29
CA SER A 77 -2.54 18.53 -4.85
C SER A 77 -3.58 17.48 -4.45
N GLN A 78 -4.80 17.58 -4.96
CA GLN A 78 -5.87 16.62 -4.65
C GLN A 78 -5.53 15.20 -5.15
N TYR A 79 -5.09 15.06 -6.39
CA TYR A 79 -4.73 13.75 -6.92
C TYR A 79 -3.53 13.15 -6.17
N LEU A 80 -2.51 13.95 -5.85
CA LEU A 80 -1.39 13.50 -5.03
C LEU A 80 -1.86 12.97 -3.66
N MET A 81 -2.82 13.65 -3.01
CA MET A 81 -3.40 13.16 -1.74
C MET A 81 -4.09 11.81 -1.92
N TYR A 82 -5.04 11.70 -2.85
CA TYR A 82 -5.84 10.49 -3.02
C TYR A 82 -4.98 9.27 -3.33
N HIS A 83 -3.99 9.42 -4.21
CA HIS A 83 -3.12 8.33 -4.60
C HIS A 83 -2.03 8.05 -3.55
N ALA A 84 -1.62 9.04 -2.74
CA ALA A 84 -0.78 8.80 -1.58
C ALA A 84 -1.51 7.99 -0.51
N LEU A 85 -2.75 8.35 -0.17
CA LEU A 85 -3.56 7.59 0.77
C LEU A 85 -3.85 6.17 0.26
N ALA A 86 -4.16 6.02 -1.03
CA ALA A 86 -4.29 4.70 -1.65
C ALA A 86 -2.99 3.88 -1.50
N GLY A 87 -1.83 4.50 -1.70
CA GLY A 87 -0.53 3.86 -1.47
C GLY A 87 -0.34 3.39 -0.04
N LEU A 88 -0.71 4.21 0.95
CA LEU A 88 -0.67 3.82 2.37
C LEU A 88 -1.59 2.64 2.68
N VAL A 89 -2.80 2.62 2.12
CA VAL A 89 -3.74 1.49 2.25
C VAL A 89 -3.15 0.22 1.63
N VAL A 90 -2.54 0.32 0.44
CA VAL A 90 -1.92 -0.84 -0.22
C VAL A 90 -0.71 -1.35 0.56
N VAL A 91 0.08 -0.46 1.18
CA VAL A 91 1.15 -0.87 2.10
C VAL A 91 0.56 -1.64 3.29
N ALA A 92 -0.47 -1.10 3.94
CA ALA A 92 -1.14 -1.72 5.09
C ALA A 92 -1.70 -3.12 4.75
N LEU A 93 -2.25 -3.28 3.55
CA LEU A 93 -2.86 -4.53 3.07
C LEU A 93 -1.91 -5.41 2.26
N SER A 94 -0.62 -5.07 2.18
CA SER A 94 0.33 -5.70 1.26
C SER A 94 0.45 -7.23 1.40
N ALA A 95 0.25 -7.77 2.61
CA ALA A 95 0.25 -9.21 2.87
C ALA A 95 -0.91 -9.97 2.18
N TYR A 96 -1.99 -9.27 1.84
CA TYR A 96 -3.20 -9.84 1.25
C TYR A 96 -3.35 -9.52 -0.24
N LEU A 97 -2.49 -8.64 -0.77
CA LEU A 97 -2.56 -8.16 -2.15
C LEU A 97 -1.42 -8.76 -2.97
N SER A 98 -1.72 -9.78 -3.76
CA SER A 98 -0.75 -10.43 -4.66
C SER A 98 -0.05 -9.45 -5.62
N SER A 99 -0.71 -8.35 -5.97
CA SER A 99 -0.17 -7.32 -6.88
C SER A 99 0.33 -6.06 -6.15
N ALA A 100 0.52 -6.08 -4.83
CA ALA A 100 0.85 -4.89 -4.02
C ALA A 100 2.00 -4.07 -4.60
N LYS A 101 3.13 -4.71 -4.92
CA LYS A 101 4.32 -4.02 -5.46
C LYS A 101 4.02 -3.28 -6.78
N SER A 102 3.30 -3.92 -7.69
CA SER A 102 2.92 -3.32 -8.97
C SER A 102 1.98 -2.13 -8.78
N ILE A 103 1.00 -2.25 -7.88
CA ILE A 103 0.08 -1.16 -7.53
C ILE A 103 0.87 0.03 -6.95
N LEU A 104 1.78 -0.21 -6.00
CA LEU A 104 2.61 0.86 -5.41
C LEU A 104 3.50 1.56 -6.45
N LEU A 105 4.09 0.81 -7.38
CA LEU A 105 4.89 1.40 -8.47
C LEU A 105 4.03 2.27 -9.40
N LEU A 106 2.86 1.78 -9.81
CA LEU A 106 1.95 2.52 -10.69
C LEU A 106 1.44 3.80 -10.03
N LEU A 107 1.09 3.77 -8.74
CA LEU A 107 0.71 4.96 -7.98
C LEU A 107 1.86 5.96 -7.88
N CYS A 108 3.09 5.49 -7.64
CA CYS A 108 4.28 6.35 -7.57
C CYS A 108 4.57 7.03 -8.92
N ILE A 109 4.60 6.27 -10.01
CA ILE A 109 4.81 6.79 -11.37
C ILE A 109 3.68 7.76 -11.73
N GLY A 110 2.43 7.41 -11.42
CA GLY A 110 1.28 8.28 -11.61
C GLY A 110 1.42 9.61 -10.87
N ASN A 111 1.85 9.59 -9.59
CA ASN A 111 2.07 10.80 -8.79
C ASN A 111 3.09 11.73 -9.45
N ILE A 112 4.19 11.19 -9.96
CA ILE A 112 5.22 11.97 -10.64
C ILE A 112 4.70 12.53 -11.98
N LEU A 113 4.11 11.68 -12.83
CA LEU A 113 3.71 12.06 -14.18
C LEU A 113 2.45 12.93 -14.23
N PHE A 114 1.51 12.74 -13.29
CA PHE A 114 0.25 13.48 -13.27
C PHE A 114 0.33 14.71 -12.36
N ALA A 115 0.62 14.54 -11.08
CA ALA A 115 0.64 15.68 -10.16
C ALA A 115 1.88 16.53 -10.38
N GLY A 116 3.05 15.91 -10.60
CA GLY A 116 4.28 16.63 -10.90
C GLY A 116 4.18 17.50 -12.15
N SER A 117 3.62 16.98 -13.25
CA SER A 117 3.44 17.75 -14.48
C SER A 117 2.49 18.95 -14.29
N LEU A 118 1.37 18.76 -13.57
CA LEU A 118 0.42 19.83 -13.27
C LEU A 118 1.05 20.93 -12.40
N TYR A 119 1.86 20.58 -11.40
CA TYR A 119 2.61 21.56 -10.61
C TYR A 119 3.59 22.37 -11.46
N VAL A 120 4.35 21.70 -12.33
CA VAL A 120 5.28 22.39 -13.25
C VAL A 120 4.52 23.31 -14.19
N MET A 121 3.40 22.85 -14.76
CA MET A 121 2.56 23.69 -15.63
C MET A 121 1.99 24.90 -14.88
N ALA A 122 1.56 24.73 -13.63
CA ALA A 122 1.05 25.83 -12.81
C ALA A 122 2.11 26.90 -12.55
N LEU A 123 3.37 26.51 -12.31
CA LEU A 123 4.45 27.44 -11.99
C LEU A 123 5.14 28.06 -13.22
N THR A 124 5.21 27.33 -14.34
CA THR A 124 6.00 27.73 -15.51
C THR A 124 5.17 28.11 -16.72
N GLY A 125 3.89 27.73 -16.75
CA GLY A 125 3.03 27.86 -17.92
C GLY A 125 3.38 26.92 -19.08
N TYR A 126 4.34 25.99 -18.92
CA TYR A 126 4.80 25.11 -19.99
C TYR A 126 3.79 23.98 -20.31
N THR A 127 2.76 24.30 -21.09
CA THR A 127 1.58 23.45 -21.33
C THR A 127 1.82 22.16 -22.12
N LEU A 128 2.98 21.98 -22.77
CA LEU A 128 3.31 20.74 -23.48
C LEU A 128 3.39 19.53 -22.53
N LEU A 129 3.66 19.76 -21.24
CA LEU A 129 3.58 18.71 -20.21
C LEU A 129 2.16 18.17 -20.02
N GLY A 130 1.13 18.85 -20.54
CA GLY A 130 -0.24 18.35 -20.59
C GLY A 130 -0.38 17.06 -21.37
N ALA A 131 0.54 16.75 -22.30
CA ALA A 131 0.57 15.44 -22.98
C ALA A 131 1.13 14.30 -22.09
N VAL A 132 1.88 14.64 -21.04
CA VAL A 132 2.42 13.68 -20.07
C VAL A 132 1.39 13.30 -19.01
N THR A 133 0.53 14.25 -18.62
CA THR A 133 -0.51 14.04 -17.60
C THR A 133 -1.43 12.83 -17.87
N PRO A 134 -1.92 12.57 -19.09
CA PRO A 134 -2.70 11.38 -19.41
C PRO A 134 -1.98 10.06 -19.14
N LEU A 135 -0.65 10.00 -19.30
CA LEU A 135 0.13 8.80 -19.00
C LEU A 135 0.11 8.50 -17.50
N GLY A 136 0.24 9.53 -16.66
CA GLY A 136 0.07 9.38 -15.21
C GLY A 136 -1.34 8.95 -14.82
N GLY A 137 -2.36 9.50 -15.49
CA GLY A 137 -3.75 9.10 -15.32
C GLY A 137 -3.99 7.62 -15.68
N LEU A 138 -3.36 7.15 -16.76
CA LEU A 138 -3.40 5.74 -17.14
C LEU A 138 -2.75 4.84 -16.08
N CYS A 139 -1.60 5.25 -15.52
CA CYS A 139 -0.98 4.51 -14.40
C CYS A 139 -1.94 4.38 -13.21
N TYR A 140 -2.65 5.45 -12.86
CA TYR A 140 -3.67 5.40 -11.80
C TYR A 140 -4.81 4.44 -12.12
N LEU A 141 -5.36 4.50 -13.35
CA LEU A 141 -6.45 3.60 -13.76
C LEU A 141 -6.02 2.12 -13.66
N ILE A 142 -4.81 1.79 -14.10
CA ILE A 142 -4.27 0.44 -14.00
C ILE A 142 -4.09 0.04 -12.53
N ALA A 143 -3.56 0.93 -11.68
CA ALA A 143 -3.37 0.67 -10.25
C ALA A 143 -4.69 0.36 -9.54
N TRP A 144 -5.72 1.19 -9.76
CA TRP A 144 -7.05 0.98 -9.20
C TRP A 144 -7.72 -0.27 -9.76
N GLY A 145 -7.59 -0.53 -11.07
CA GLY A 145 -8.09 -1.77 -11.69
C GLY A 145 -7.47 -3.01 -11.07
N LEU A 146 -6.15 -3.02 -10.84
CA LEU A 146 -5.47 -4.11 -10.13
C LEU A 146 -5.98 -4.26 -8.70
N LEU A 147 -6.22 -3.16 -7.99
CA LEU A 147 -6.76 -3.20 -6.62
C LEU A 147 -8.17 -3.81 -6.58
N VAL A 148 -9.04 -3.41 -7.52
CA VAL A 148 -10.38 -4.00 -7.72
C VAL A 148 -10.27 -5.51 -7.97
N LEU A 149 -9.40 -5.95 -8.87
CA LEU A 149 -9.20 -7.37 -9.18
C LEU A 149 -8.68 -8.17 -7.97
N ASN A 150 -7.80 -7.60 -7.14
CA ASN A 150 -7.31 -8.27 -5.94
C ASN A 150 -8.44 -8.44 -4.91
N PHE A 151 -9.27 -7.42 -4.68
CA PHE A 151 -10.40 -7.54 -3.77
C PHE A 151 -11.47 -8.51 -4.27
N TRP A 152 -11.77 -8.50 -5.57
CA TRP A 152 -12.76 -9.39 -6.17
C TRP A 152 -12.33 -10.86 -6.13
N ARG A 153 -11.05 -11.16 -6.36
CA ARG A 153 -10.54 -12.53 -6.30
C ARG A 153 -10.48 -13.06 -4.87
N SER A 154 -10.19 -12.19 -3.90
CA SER A 154 -10.13 -12.55 -2.48
C SER A 154 -11.47 -13.03 -1.92
N SER A 155 -12.60 -12.61 -2.51
CA SER A 155 -13.93 -13.08 -2.08
C SER A 155 -14.29 -14.48 -2.60
N HIS A 156 -13.66 -14.95 -3.69
CA HIS A 156 -13.98 -16.23 -4.33
C HIS A 156 -13.12 -17.41 -3.84
N GLN A 157 -12.07 -17.16 -3.07
CA GLN A 157 -11.15 -18.20 -2.58
C GLN A 157 -11.63 -18.88 -1.28
N LYS A 158 -12.90 -18.70 -0.91
CA LYS A 158 -13.51 -19.24 0.32
C LYS A 158 -14.57 -20.34 0.10
N SER A 159 -14.71 -20.94 -1.10
CA SER A 159 -15.61 -22.10 -1.32
C SER A 159 -14.86 -23.43 -1.30
#